data_AF-A0A842QGX2-F1
#
_entry.id   AF-A0A842QGX2-F1
#
_cell.length_a   1.000
_cell.length_b   1.000
_cell.length_c   1.000
_cell.angle_alpha   90.00
_cell.angle_beta   90.00
_cell.angle_gamma   90.00
#
_symmetry.space_group_name_H-M   'P 1'
#
loop_
_entity.id
_entity.type
_entity.pdbx_description
1 polymer ?
#
loop_
_entity_poly.entity_id
_entity_poly.type
_entity_poly.pdbx_seq_one_letter_code
_entity_poly.pdbx_strand_id
1 'polypeptide(L)'
;MSKKTKSIVDEEERKKLIEDIGRMKDTLDSFKYGLNFEEFADEIFNTVDRQTAAINRLDRRMNEILTRMKRLEERLDEGIRVTVAGVTDKPTQEGDESKGVAIEETITATPEEEEPEIDESHAELKEKKKELETKIARLFERENELSEMAMNDPAGAEEYEKKAAVARQMRDDLEEELDTIREKLD
;
A
#
# COMPACT_ATOMS: atom_id res chain seq x y z
N MET A 1 -70.01 -43.88 -17.34
CA MET A 1 -69.36 -42.65 -17.84
C MET A 1 -68.91 -41.81 -16.64
N SER A 2 -67.67 -42.00 -16.18
CA SER A 2 -67.06 -41.22 -15.08
C SER A 2 -65.84 -40.48 -15.61
N LYS A 3 -65.98 -39.17 -15.79
CA LYS A 3 -64.88 -38.24 -16.11
C LYS A 3 -65.11 -36.92 -15.37
N LYS A 4 -64.95 -36.94 -14.05
CA LYS A 4 -64.74 -35.74 -13.23
C LYS A 4 -64.00 -36.17 -11.97
N THR A 5 -62.68 -35.94 -11.92
CA THR A 5 -61.82 -35.82 -10.72
C THR A 5 -60.36 -36.02 -11.14
N LYS A 6 -59.69 -34.94 -11.60
CA LYS A 6 -58.21 -34.92 -11.71
C LYS A 6 -57.56 -33.54 -11.90
N SER A 7 -58.29 -32.43 -11.71
CA SER A 7 -57.78 -31.10 -12.06
C SER A 7 -58.16 -30.02 -11.03
N ILE A 8 -57.91 -30.29 -9.76
CA ILE A 8 -57.86 -29.27 -8.72
C ILE A 8 -56.62 -29.61 -7.90
N VAL A 9 -55.45 -29.32 -8.46
CA VAL A 9 -54.31 -28.99 -7.61
C VAL A 9 -54.66 -27.60 -7.08
N ASP A 10 -54.80 -27.52 -5.77
CA ASP A 10 -55.29 -26.37 -5.04
C ASP A 10 -54.53 -25.09 -5.47
N GLU A 11 -55.24 -24.14 -6.08
CA GLU A 11 -54.63 -22.91 -6.59
C GLU A 11 -53.97 -22.11 -5.47
N GLU A 12 -54.44 -22.27 -4.24
CA GLU A 12 -53.87 -21.66 -3.04
C GLU A 12 -52.51 -22.27 -2.68
N GLU A 13 -52.38 -23.61 -2.71
CA GLU A 13 -51.11 -24.29 -2.50
C GLU A 13 -50.09 -23.91 -3.58
N ARG A 14 -50.53 -23.80 -4.84
CA ARG A 14 -49.67 -23.36 -5.94
C ARG A 14 -49.18 -21.92 -5.74
N LYS A 15 -50.05 -21.02 -5.28
CA LYS A 15 -49.69 -19.62 -5.02
C LYS A 15 -48.69 -19.52 -3.87
N LYS A 16 -48.90 -20.29 -2.80
CA LYS A 16 -47.98 -20.38 -1.66
C LYS A 16 -46.60 -20.90 -2.08
N LEU A 17 -46.56 -21.94 -2.91
CA LEU A 17 -45.32 -22.47 -3.49
C LEU A 17 -44.56 -21.42 -4.33
N ILE A 18 -45.27 -20.61 -5.12
CA ILE A 18 -44.65 -19.55 -5.93
C ILE A 18 -44.07 -18.44 -5.03
N GLU A 19 -44.76 -18.06 -3.96
CA GLU A 19 -44.26 -17.08 -2.99
C GLU A 19 -43.02 -17.59 -2.24
N ASP A 20 -43.02 -18.85 -1.83
CA ASP A 20 -41.88 -19.47 -1.16
C ASP A 20 -40.65 -19.59 -2.09
N ILE A 21 -40.87 -19.95 -3.36
CA ILE A 21 -39.82 -19.95 -4.39
C ILE A 21 -39.29 -18.52 -4.63
N GLY A 22 -40.15 -17.51 -4.62
CA GLY A 22 -39.75 -16.11 -4.72
C GLY A 22 -38.83 -15.67 -3.59
N ARG A 23 -39.19 -15.99 -2.34
CA ARG A 23 -38.35 -15.69 -1.16
C ARG A 23 -37.01 -16.44 -1.18
N MET A 24 -37.00 -17.69 -1.62
CA MET A 24 -35.76 -18.46 -1.80
C MET A 24 -34.87 -17.86 -2.88
N LYS A 25 -35.45 -17.33 -3.97
CA LYS A 25 -34.72 -16.65 -5.02
C LYS A 25 -34.11 -15.33 -4.53
N ASP A 26 -34.87 -14.53 -3.79
CA ASP A 26 -34.40 -13.24 -3.26
C ASP A 26 -33.25 -13.42 -2.25
N THR A 27 -33.30 -14.48 -1.44
CA THR A 27 -32.19 -14.87 -0.57
C THR A 27 -30.99 -15.41 -1.35
N LEU A 28 -31.19 -16.19 -2.41
CA LEU A 28 -30.10 -16.65 -3.29
C LEU A 28 -29.41 -15.50 -4.03
N ASP A 29 -30.18 -14.54 -4.51
CA ASP A 29 -29.66 -13.33 -5.14
C ASP A 29 -28.88 -12.49 -4.11
N SER A 30 -29.35 -12.37 -2.87
CA SER A 30 -28.59 -11.66 -1.80
C SER A 30 -27.29 -12.37 -1.42
N PHE A 31 -27.22 -13.71 -1.45
CA PHE A 31 -25.97 -14.45 -1.31
C PHE A 31 -25.01 -14.24 -2.48
N LYS A 32 -25.54 -14.13 -3.71
CA LYS A 32 -24.73 -13.80 -4.90
C LYS A 32 -24.14 -12.40 -4.81
N TYR A 33 -24.89 -11.42 -4.29
CA TYR A 33 -24.34 -10.08 -4.01
C TYR A 33 -23.39 -10.07 -2.82
N GLY A 34 -23.61 -10.90 -1.79
CA GLY A 34 -22.72 -11.05 -0.64
C GLY A 34 -21.36 -11.66 -1.00
N LEU A 35 -21.33 -12.69 -1.84
CA LEU A 35 -20.09 -13.31 -2.33
C LEU A 35 -19.30 -12.39 -3.27
N ASN A 36 -19.99 -11.59 -4.09
CA ASN A 36 -19.33 -10.61 -4.96
C ASN A 36 -18.91 -9.33 -4.21
N PHE A 37 -19.38 -9.11 -2.98
CA PHE A 37 -19.03 -7.94 -2.20
C PHE A 37 -17.60 -8.01 -1.68
N GLU A 38 -17.09 -9.20 -1.38
CA GLU A 38 -15.71 -9.42 -0.96
C GLU A 38 -14.73 -9.11 -2.11
N GLU A 39 -14.98 -9.66 -3.31
CA GLU A 39 -14.18 -9.34 -4.50
C GLU A 39 -14.23 -7.84 -4.85
N PHE A 40 -15.41 -7.22 -4.73
CA PHE A 40 -15.57 -5.79 -4.94
C PHE A 40 -14.85 -4.94 -3.87
N ALA A 41 -14.91 -5.34 -2.61
CA ALA A 41 -14.21 -4.67 -1.52
C ALA A 41 -12.69 -4.77 -1.70
N ASP A 42 -12.18 -5.96 -2.06
CA ASP A 42 -10.76 -6.17 -2.36
C ASP A 42 -10.30 -5.31 -3.54
N GLU A 43 -11.12 -5.19 -4.60
CA GLU A 43 -10.80 -4.32 -5.74
C GLU A 43 -10.77 -2.83 -5.35
N ILE A 44 -11.67 -2.40 -4.46
CA ILE A 44 -11.64 -1.04 -3.88
C ILE A 44 -10.39 -0.83 -3.04
N PHE A 45 -10.06 -1.74 -2.13
CA PHE A 45 -8.86 -1.61 -1.28
C PHE A 45 -7.58 -1.56 -2.10
N ASN A 46 -7.44 -2.46 -3.08
CA ASN A 46 -6.31 -2.45 -4.02
C ASN A 46 -6.20 -1.13 -4.79
N THR A 47 -7.34 -0.52 -5.15
CA THR A 47 -7.37 0.77 -5.84
C THR A 47 -6.93 1.91 -4.91
N VAL A 48 -7.42 1.92 -3.68
CA VAL A 48 -7.04 2.90 -2.65
C VAL A 48 -5.56 2.80 -2.32
N ASP A 49 -5.02 1.60 -2.19
CA ASP A 49 -3.60 1.37 -1.91
C ASP A 49 -2.71 1.88 -3.04
N ARG A 50 -3.08 1.61 -4.30
CA ARG A 50 -2.37 2.16 -5.48
C ARG A 50 -2.39 3.68 -5.51
N GLN A 51 -3.54 4.29 -5.20
CA GLN A 51 -3.67 5.75 -5.14
C GLN A 51 -2.82 6.34 -4.01
N THR A 52 -2.81 5.69 -2.85
CA THR A 52 -2.01 6.11 -1.69
C THR A 52 -0.52 6.05 -1.99
N ALA A 53 -0.06 4.96 -2.63
CA ALA A 53 1.33 4.84 -3.08
C ALA A 53 1.72 5.93 -4.10
N ALA A 54 0.81 6.27 -5.02
CA ALA A 54 1.03 7.33 -6.00
C ALA A 54 1.14 8.72 -5.35
N ILE A 55 0.27 9.02 -4.39
CA ILE A 55 0.30 10.27 -3.60
C ILE A 55 1.62 10.38 -2.84
N ASN A 56 2.03 9.32 -2.13
CA ASN A 56 3.30 9.31 -1.38
C ASN A 56 4.51 9.56 -2.29
N ARG A 57 4.53 8.99 -3.50
CA ARG A 57 5.59 9.25 -4.49
C ARG A 57 5.57 10.70 -4.98
N LEU A 58 4.39 11.27 -5.16
CA LEU A 58 4.22 12.65 -5.58
C LEU A 58 4.71 13.62 -4.49
N ASP A 59 4.39 13.35 -3.23
CA ASP A 59 4.86 14.13 -2.07
C ASP A 59 6.39 14.09 -1.94
N ARG A 60 7.01 12.91 -2.09
CA ARG A 60 8.49 12.80 -2.08
C ARG A 60 9.12 13.65 -3.17
N ARG A 61 8.62 13.56 -4.40
CA ARG A 61 9.10 14.37 -5.53
C ARG A 61 8.88 15.87 -5.31
N MET A 62 7.76 16.25 -4.70
CA MET A 62 7.48 17.65 -4.39
C MET A 62 8.48 18.19 -3.36
N ASN A 63 8.82 17.40 -2.33
CA ASN A 63 9.84 17.77 -1.35
C ASN A 63 11.24 17.89 -1.98
N GLU A 64 11.61 17.00 -2.90
CA GLU A 64 12.86 17.12 -3.67
C GLU A 64 12.89 18.42 -4.49
N ILE A 65 11.79 18.75 -5.18
CA ILE A 65 11.68 19.99 -5.95
C ILE A 65 11.82 21.21 -5.03
N LEU A 66 11.14 21.23 -3.89
CA LEU A 66 11.25 22.32 -2.92
C LEU A 66 12.68 22.47 -2.40
N THR A 67 13.37 21.36 -2.14
CA THR A 67 14.77 21.37 -1.69
C THR A 67 15.70 21.93 -2.77
N ARG A 68 15.50 21.52 -4.03
CA ARG A 68 16.25 22.07 -5.18
C ARG A 68 15.97 23.56 -5.38
N MET A 69 14.72 23.99 -5.23
CA MET A 69 14.36 25.41 -5.32
C MET A 69 15.02 26.22 -4.22
N LYS A 70 14.98 25.77 -2.96
CA LYS A 70 15.69 26.43 -1.85
C LYS A 70 17.19 26.54 -2.11
N ARG A 71 17.83 25.47 -2.57
CA ARG A 71 19.26 25.50 -2.91
C ARG A 71 19.58 26.45 -4.06
N LEU A 72 18.67 26.57 -5.04
CA LEU A 72 18.80 27.53 -6.14
C LEU A 72 18.60 28.97 -5.66
N GLU A 73 17.65 29.20 -4.76
CA GLU A 73 17.38 30.50 -4.13
C GLU A 73 18.56 30.94 -3.27
N GLU A 74 19.10 30.06 -2.43
CA GLU A 74 20.34 30.29 -1.65
C GLU A 74 21.52 30.66 -2.56
N ARG A 75 21.73 29.92 -3.66
CA ARG A 75 22.78 30.24 -4.64
C ARG A 75 22.55 31.54 -5.38
N LEU A 76 21.30 31.96 -5.57
CA LEU A 76 20.94 33.22 -6.22
C LEU A 76 21.17 34.39 -5.25
N ASP A 77 20.77 34.23 -3.99
CA ASP A 77 20.89 35.22 -2.91
C ASP A 77 22.35 35.42 -2.47
N GLU A 78 23.17 34.36 -2.49
CA GLU A 78 24.62 34.47 -2.28
C GLU A 78 25.32 35.32 -3.34
N GLY A 79 24.67 35.50 -4.51
CA GLY A 79 25.16 36.27 -5.64
C GLY A 79 26.32 35.58 -6.34
N ILE A 80 26.26 35.51 -7.67
CA ILE A 80 27.38 34.99 -8.47
C ILE A 80 28.55 35.98 -8.35
N ARG A 81 29.48 35.74 -7.40
CA ARG A 81 30.72 36.51 -7.29
C ARG A 81 31.69 36.08 -8.38
N VAL A 82 31.52 36.68 -9.56
CA VAL A 82 32.52 36.62 -10.63
C VAL A 82 33.72 37.46 -10.17
N THR A 83 34.75 36.79 -9.64
CA THR A 83 36.04 37.44 -9.37
C THR A 83 36.83 37.47 -10.67
N VAL A 84 36.91 38.65 -11.29
CA VAL A 84 37.80 38.89 -12.43
C VAL A 84 39.23 38.96 -11.89
N ALA A 85 39.92 37.82 -11.88
CA ALA A 85 41.30 37.75 -11.44
C ALA A 85 42.24 38.25 -12.55
N GLY A 86 42.57 39.54 -12.48
CA GLY A 86 43.90 40.07 -12.82
C GLY A 86 44.06 40.66 -14.22
N VAL A 87 44.08 42.00 -14.30
CA VAL A 87 45.19 42.72 -14.94
C VAL A 87 45.45 44.01 -14.17
N THR A 88 46.45 44.00 -13.29
CA THR A 88 47.24 45.20 -13.03
C THR A 88 48.66 44.91 -13.49
N ASP A 89 49.02 45.41 -14.66
CA ASP A 89 50.04 46.45 -14.66
C ASP A 89 50.07 47.27 -15.96
N LYS A 90 49.61 48.52 -15.77
CA LYS A 90 49.99 49.79 -16.42
C LYS A 90 49.21 50.30 -17.63
N PRO A 91 49.10 51.65 -17.74
CA PRO A 91 48.00 52.32 -18.40
C PRO A 91 48.38 52.72 -19.81
N THR A 92 47.61 52.35 -20.83
CA THR A 92 47.52 53.15 -22.06
C THR A 92 46.28 52.77 -22.87
N GLN A 93 45.46 53.79 -23.12
CA GLN A 93 44.64 54.04 -24.30
C GLN A 93 43.57 53.04 -24.77
N GLU A 94 42.38 53.62 -24.97
CA GLU A 94 41.33 53.31 -25.94
C GLU A 94 41.67 52.26 -27.00
N GLY A 95 40.72 51.35 -27.25
CA GLY A 95 40.67 50.61 -28.50
C GLY A 95 40.24 49.16 -28.32
N ASP A 96 39.06 48.89 -28.86
CA ASP A 96 38.54 47.67 -29.48
C ASP A 96 39.46 46.44 -29.66
N GLU A 97 38.80 45.28 -29.76
CA GLU A 97 39.25 43.99 -30.31
C GLU A 97 39.55 42.81 -29.36
N SER A 98 38.52 41.97 -29.20
CA SER A 98 38.54 40.50 -29.34
C SER A 98 39.89 39.79 -29.24
N LYS A 99 40.05 38.94 -28.21
CA LYS A 99 40.72 37.63 -28.34
C LYS A 99 40.29 36.70 -27.20
N GLY A 100 39.56 35.65 -27.56
CA GLY A 100 39.12 34.60 -26.65
C GLY A 100 40.30 33.84 -26.05
N VAL A 101 40.18 33.46 -24.78
CA VAL A 101 41.17 32.65 -24.07
C VAL A 101 40.46 31.58 -23.24
N ALA A 102 41.00 30.37 -23.34
CA ALA A 102 40.45 29.10 -22.91
C ALA A 102 40.24 28.96 -21.39
N ILE A 103 39.22 28.17 -21.04
CA ILE A 103 38.78 27.83 -19.69
C ILE A 103 39.52 26.56 -19.25
N GLU A 104 40.29 26.61 -18.18
CA GLU A 104 40.71 25.43 -17.41
C GLU A 104 40.07 25.50 -16.02
N GLU A 105 39.03 24.69 -15.81
CA GLU A 105 38.37 24.46 -14.52
C GLU A 105 39.26 23.58 -13.63
N THR A 106 39.90 24.16 -12.62
CA THR A 106 40.38 23.39 -11.46
C THR A 106 39.27 23.32 -10.41
N ILE A 107 38.49 22.23 -10.47
CA ILE A 107 37.53 21.83 -9.45
C ILE A 107 38.32 21.28 -8.25
N THR A 108 38.48 22.08 -7.20
CA THR A 108 38.91 21.56 -5.88
C THR A 108 37.74 20.82 -5.24
N ALA A 109 37.80 19.49 -5.28
CA ALA A 109 36.88 18.61 -4.58
C ALA A 109 37.01 18.80 -3.05
N THR A 110 35.99 19.41 -2.43
CA THR A 110 35.67 19.22 -1.02
C THR A 110 35.25 17.77 -0.80
N PRO A 111 35.71 17.09 0.26
CA PRO A 111 35.23 15.75 0.58
C PRO A 111 33.75 15.86 0.97
N GLU A 112 32.89 15.21 0.17
CA GLU A 112 31.50 14.97 0.53
C GLU A 112 31.50 14.22 1.87
N GLU A 113 30.86 14.80 2.89
CA GLU A 113 30.41 14.04 4.04
C GLU A 113 29.43 12.98 3.50
N GLU A 114 29.85 11.71 3.55
CA GLU A 114 29.00 10.55 3.28
C GLU A 114 27.75 10.66 4.16
N GLU A 115 26.63 11.07 3.55
CA GLU A 115 25.31 10.77 4.09
C GLU A 115 25.26 9.25 4.29
N PRO A 116 24.79 8.74 5.45
CA PRO A 116 24.65 7.31 5.60
C PRO A 116 23.63 6.84 4.55
N GLU A 117 24.10 6.08 3.56
CA GLU A 117 23.26 5.25 2.71
C GLU A 117 22.43 4.38 3.66
N ILE A 118 21.19 4.81 3.92
CA ILE A 118 20.21 3.94 4.56
C ILE A 118 19.91 2.89 3.51
N ASP A 119 20.61 1.77 3.61
CA ASP A 119 20.41 0.53 2.85
C ASP A 119 18.91 0.37 2.57
N GLU A 120 18.49 0.50 1.31
CA GLU A 120 17.08 0.35 0.91
C GLU A 120 16.52 -0.98 1.43
N SER A 121 17.39 -1.99 1.56
CA SER A 121 17.12 -3.29 2.19
C SER A 121 16.65 -3.21 3.65
N HIS A 122 17.24 -2.34 4.46
CA HIS A 122 16.89 -2.20 5.88
C HIS A 122 15.54 -1.47 6.07
N ALA A 123 15.22 -0.51 5.20
CA ALA A 123 13.92 0.13 5.17
C ALA A 123 12.81 -0.87 4.75
N GLU A 124 13.07 -1.69 3.73
CA GLU A 124 12.16 -2.75 3.28
C GLU A 124 11.91 -3.81 4.36
N LEU A 125 12.95 -4.22 5.10
CA LEU A 125 12.80 -5.17 6.20
C LEU A 125 11.95 -4.61 7.36
N LYS A 126 12.04 -3.31 7.65
CA LYS A 126 11.18 -2.63 8.63
C LYS A 126 9.72 -2.56 8.18
N GLU A 127 9.45 -2.32 6.90
CA GLU A 127 8.09 -2.35 6.36
C GLU A 127 7.50 -3.76 6.43
N LYS A 128 8.25 -4.78 6.00
CA LYS A 128 7.84 -6.20 6.11
C LYS A 128 7.55 -6.61 7.55
N LYS A 129 8.38 -6.20 8.50
CA LYS A 129 8.14 -6.44 9.94
C LYS A 129 6.78 -5.89 10.38
N LYS A 130 6.47 -4.62 10.06
CA LYS A 130 5.18 -3.99 10.42
C LYS A 130 4.00 -4.69 9.76
N GLU A 131 4.16 -5.11 8.51
CA GLU A 131 3.12 -5.83 7.78
C GLU A 131 2.82 -7.19 8.43
N LEU A 132 3.86 -7.95 8.78
CA LEU A 132 3.72 -9.22 9.51
C LEU A 132 3.09 -9.03 10.88
N GLU A 133 3.52 -8.02 11.66
CA GLU A 133 2.90 -7.69 12.96
C GLU A 133 1.39 -7.43 12.82
N THR A 134 0.98 -6.73 11.76
CA THR A 134 -0.43 -6.45 11.49
C THR A 134 -1.20 -7.70 11.10
N LYS A 135 -0.61 -8.58 10.27
CA LYS A 135 -1.21 -9.85 9.86
C LYS A 135 -1.39 -10.81 11.04
N ILE A 136 -0.38 -10.92 11.90
CA ILE A 136 -0.42 -11.72 13.12
C ILE A 136 -1.53 -11.23 14.05
N ALA A 137 -1.65 -9.91 14.26
CA ALA A 137 -2.72 -9.34 15.07
C ALA A 137 -4.12 -9.69 14.55
N ARG A 138 -4.34 -9.59 13.23
CA ARG A 138 -5.62 -9.97 12.60
C ARG A 138 -5.92 -11.46 12.72
N LEU A 139 -4.91 -12.32 12.57
CA LEU A 139 -5.09 -13.77 12.75
C LEU A 139 -5.41 -14.12 14.21
N PHE A 140 -4.82 -13.41 15.17
CA PHE A 140 -5.14 -13.56 16.58
C PHE A 140 -6.59 -13.16 16.89
N GLU A 141 -7.05 -12.02 16.38
CA GLU A 141 -8.46 -11.60 16.49
C GLU A 141 -9.40 -12.64 15.88
N ARG A 142 -9.09 -13.12 14.66
CA ARG A 142 -9.85 -14.15 13.94
C ARG A 142 -9.91 -15.47 14.70
N GLU A 143 -8.80 -15.92 15.29
CA GLU A 143 -8.75 -17.12 16.12
C GLU A 143 -9.68 -16.97 17.32
N ASN A 144 -9.64 -15.82 17.99
CA ASN A 144 -10.45 -15.57 19.16
C ASN A 144 -11.95 -15.51 18.83
N GLU A 145 -12.32 -14.85 17.73
CA GLU A 145 -13.69 -14.83 17.22
C GLU A 145 -14.21 -16.25 16.92
N LEU A 146 -13.41 -17.08 16.24
CA LEU A 146 -13.79 -18.46 15.92
C LEU A 146 -13.92 -19.32 17.18
N SER A 147 -13.04 -19.11 18.16
CA SER A 147 -13.13 -19.78 19.46
C SER A 147 -14.40 -19.36 20.22
N GLU A 148 -14.77 -18.09 20.19
CA GLU A 148 -16.00 -17.59 20.79
C GLU A 148 -17.24 -18.14 20.07
N MET A 149 -17.22 -18.24 18.73
CA MET A 149 -18.29 -18.87 17.95
C MET A 149 -18.44 -20.35 18.29
N ALA A 150 -17.36 -21.09 18.48
CA ALA A 150 -17.39 -22.49 18.88
C ALA A 150 -18.06 -22.70 20.26
N MET A 151 -17.87 -21.75 21.19
CA MET A 151 -18.50 -21.80 22.52
C MET A 151 -19.99 -21.43 22.47
N ASN A 152 -20.40 -20.57 21.54
CA ASN A 152 -21.76 -20.05 21.45
C ASN A 152 -22.67 -20.83 20.49
N ASP A 153 -22.11 -21.55 19.50
CA ASP A 153 -22.84 -22.42 18.57
C ASP A 153 -22.32 -23.87 18.61
N PRO A 154 -22.94 -24.75 19.43
CA PRO A 154 -22.55 -26.15 19.57
C PRO A 154 -22.72 -26.97 18.29
N ALA A 155 -23.58 -26.54 17.35
CA ALA A 155 -23.83 -27.30 16.12
C ALA A 155 -22.68 -27.15 15.11
N GLY A 156 -22.01 -25.99 15.12
CA GLY A 156 -20.84 -25.68 14.27
C GLY A 156 -19.50 -25.78 14.99
N ALA A 157 -19.47 -26.08 16.30
CA ALA A 157 -18.28 -25.99 17.15
C ALA A 157 -17.05 -26.70 16.57
N GLU A 158 -17.21 -27.92 16.05
CA GLU A 158 -16.09 -28.69 15.49
C GLU A 158 -15.51 -28.05 14.21
N GLU A 159 -16.33 -27.36 13.41
CA GLU A 159 -15.85 -26.62 12.23
C GLU A 159 -15.16 -25.33 12.62
N TYR A 160 -15.69 -24.61 13.62
CA TYR A 160 -15.08 -23.39 14.15
C TYR A 160 -13.73 -23.68 14.82
N GLU A 161 -13.62 -24.75 15.59
CA GLU A 161 -12.35 -25.20 16.19
C GLU A 161 -11.31 -25.56 15.12
N LYS A 162 -11.71 -26.25 14.04
CA LYS A 162 -10.80 -26.54 12.92
C LYS A 162 -10.31 -25.27 12.24
N LYS A 163 -11.20 -24.29 12.02
CA LYS A 163 -10.82 -22.99 11.44
C LYS A 163 -9.91 -22.18 12.37
N ALA A 164 -10.18 -22.20 13.68
CA ALA A 164 -9.34 -21.56 14.68
C ALA A 164 -7.94 -22.21 14.72
N ALA A 165 -7.85 -23.54 14.61
CA ALA A 165 -6.58 -24.25 14.54
C ALA A 165 -5.76 -23.88 13.30
N VAL A 166 -6.40 -23.70 12.13
CA VAL A 166 -5.74 -23.23 10.91
C VAL A 166 -5.25 -21.79 11.07
N ALA A 167 -6.07 -20.89 11.64
CA ALA A 167 -5.66 -19.52 11.91
C ALA A 167 -4.46 -19.44 12.88
N ARG A 168 -4.46 -20.31 13.91
CA ARG A 168 -3.35 -20.45 14.84
C ARG A 168 -2.07 -20.92 14.15
N GLN A 169 -2.16 -21.95 13.31
CA GLN A 169 -1.01 -22.46 12.57
C GLN A 169 -0.42 -21.40 11.64
N MET A 170 -1.27 -20.67 10.90
CA MET A 170 -0.81 -19.57 10.05
C MET A 170 -0.18 -18.43 10.86
N ARG A 171 -0.67 -18.17 12.08
CA ARG A 171 -0.07 -17.19 12.97
C ARG A 171 1.33 -17.62 13.39
N ASP A 172 1.48 -18.87 13.83
CA ASP A 172 2.76 -19.41 14.28
C ASP A 172 3.79 -19.39 13.13
N ASP A 173 3.38 -19.74 11.90
CA ASP A 173 4.25 -19.63 10.70
C ASP A 173 4.73 -18.19 10.43
N LEU A 174 3.83 -17.19 10.58
CA LEU A 174 4.18 -15.78 10.39
C LEU A 174 5.03 -15.23 11.55
N GLU A 175 4.85 -15.73 12.77
CA GLU A 175 5.69 -15.40 13.93
C GLU A 175 7.12 -15.89 13.72
N GLU A 176 7.30 -17.11 13.19
CA GLU A 176 8.61 -17.62 12.80
C GLU A 176 9.26 -16.73 11.72
N GLU A 177 8.52 -16.38 10.66
CA GLU A 177 9.02 -15.46 9.63
C GLU A 177 9.42 -14.09 10.21
N LEU A 178 8.62 -13.56 11.13
CA LEU A 178 8.87 -12.29 11.77
C LEU A 178 10.13 -12.34 12.64
N ASP A 179 10.36 -13.43 13.38
CA ASP A 179 11.57 -13.60 14.18
C ASP A 179 12.81 -13.70 13.28
N THR A 180 12.75 -14.36 12.12
CA THR A 180 13.87 -14.33 11.16
C THR A 180 14.14 -12.94 10.59
N ILE A 181 13.12 -12.08 10.49
CA ILE A 181 13.29 -10.68 10.05
C ILE A 181 13.86 -9.84 11.19
N ARG A 182 13.47 -10.08 12.44
CA ARG A 182 14.07 -9.42 13.62
C ARG A 182 15.56 -9.74 13.72
N GLU A 183 15.96 -11.00 13.57
CA GLU A 183 17.37 -11.40 13.56
C GLU A 183 18.20 -10.77 12.44
N LYS A 184 17.58 -10.37 11.33
CA LYS A 184 18.25 -9.66 10.21
C LYS A 184 18.30 -8.14 10.40
N LEU A 185 17.48 -7.61 11.30
CA LEU A 185 17.41 -6.18 11.62
C LEU A 185 18.26 -5.81 12.85
N ASP A 186 18.55 -6.78 13.72
CA ASP A 186 19.45 -6.67 14.88
C ASP A 186 20.92 -6.90 14.48
#